data_AF-A0A538T4L4-F1
#
_entry.id   AF-A0A538T4L4-F1
#
_cell.length_a   1.000
_cell.length_b   1.000
_cell.length_c   1.000
_cell.angle_alpha   90.00
_cell.angle_beta   90.00
_cell.angle_gamma   90.00
#
_symmetry.space_group_name_H-M   'P 1'
#
loop_
_entity.id
_entity.type
_entity.pdbx_description
1 polymer ?
#
loop_
_entity_poly.entity_id
_entity_poly.type
_entity_poly.pdbx_seq_one_letter_code
_entity_poly.pdbx_strand_id
1 'polypeptide(L)'
;MGVVGQGRRRRDADPHAGQVAGHGHLRRGDPGLQDPHHDGKVETVVVKNKKSEETQELPIDLVSINIGFLMDTKVIRSWGLELEGNQIKVDNIMNTNIKGVLSCGDIATYPGKYKLLITACSEGAAAANTAYIYVKQPKKFTVGELYAAPKEEGDTQPKPSESPA
;
A
#
# COMPACT_ATOMS: atom_id res chain seq x y z
N MET A 1 5.90 25.13 -1.77
CA MET A 1 6.63 23.87 -1.49
C MET A 1 7.10 23.33 -2.84
N GLY A 2 8.41 23.18 -3.01
CA GLY A 2 9.09 23.27 -4.31
C GLY A 2 9.03 22.01 -5.19
N VAL A 3 8.94 22.23 -6.50
CA VAL A 3 9.02 21.23 -7.57
C VAL A 3 10.48 21.09 -8.02
N VAL A 4 11.04 19.88 -8.02
CA VAL A 4 12.32 19.54 -8.66
C VAL A 4 12.17 18.15 -9.26
N GLY A 5 12.06 18.06 -10.59
CA GLY A 5 12.16 16.79 -11.33
C GLY A 5 13.45 16.79 -12.14
N GLN A 6 14.34 15.82 -11.89
CA GLN A 6 15.47 15.50 -12.76
C GLN A 6 15.07 14.38 -13.71
N GLY A 7 15.05 14.64 -15.01
CA GLY A 7 14.98 13.62 -16.06
C GLY A 7 16.31 13.54 -16.80
N ARG A 8 17.01 12.40 -16.70
CA ARG A 8 18.23 12.12 -17.46
C ARG A 8 17.90 11.89 -18.94
N ARG A 9 18.56 12.70 -19.75
CA ARG A 9 18.55 12.84 -21.22
C ARG A 9 18.72 11.53 -22.00
N ARG A 10 18.03 11.43 -23.14
CA ARG A 10 18.63 10.92 -24.38
C ARG A 10 18.39 11.95 -25.49
N ARG A 11 19.52 12.57 -25.90
CA ARG A 11 19.89 13.19 -27.19
C ARG A 11 18.67 13.55 -28.05
N ASP A 12 18.09 14.74 -27.93
CA ASP A 12 18.71 15.98 -28.39
C ASP A 12 18.56 17.11 -27.36
N ALA A 13 19.67 17.81 -27.11
CA ALA A 13 19.75 18.85 -26.09
C ALA A 13 19.14 20.15 -26.62
N ASP A 14 17.91 20.45 -26.20
CA ASP A 14 17.44 21.84 -26.15
C ASP A 14 18.19 22.54 -25.00
N PRO A 15 19.00 23.59 -25.28
CA PRO A 15 19.72 24.34 -24.25
C PRO A 15 18.79 25.09 -23.27
N HIS A 16 17.48 25.15 -23.53
CA HIS A 16 16.49 25.79 -22.68
C HIS A 16 15.74 24.86 -21.72
N ALA A 17 16.11 23.57 -21.64
CA ALA A 17 15.58 22.64 -20.63
C ALA A 17 16.14 22.95 -19.21
N GLY A 18 15.89 24.17 -18.74
CA GLY A 18 16.14 24.62 -17.40
C GLY A 18 15.14 23.95 -16.44
N GLN A 19 15.67 23.42 -15.35
CA GLN A 19 14.86 22.81 -14.30
C GLN A 19 13.96 23.88 -13.67
N VAL A 20 12.68 23.89 -14.06
CA VAL A 20 11.69 24.85 -13.56
C VAL A 20 11.26 24.44 -12.16
N ALA A 21 11.91 25.02 -11.16
CA ALA A 21 11.51 24.93 -9.76
C ALA A 21 10.67 26.16 -9.38
N GLY A 22 9.52 26.37 -10.01
CA GLY A 22 8.67 27.56 -9.80
C GLY A 22 7.43 27.27 -8.95
N HIS A 23 6.96 28.27 -8.20
CA HIS A 23 5.59 28.32 -7.69
C HIS A 23 4.69 28.69 -8.88
N GLY A 24 4.07 27.69 -9.51
CA GLY A 24 3.12 27.90 -10.61
C GLY A 24 1.77 28.34 -10.07
N HIS A 25 1.26 29.48 -10.52
CA HIS A 25 -0.15 29.84 -10.35
C HIS A 25 -0.88 29.49 -11.63
N LEU A 26 -1.87 28.60 -11.52
CA LEU A 26 -2.74 28.23 -12.62
C LEU A 26 -3.83 29.31 -12.71
N ARG A 27 -3.78 30.15 -13.75
CA ARG A 27 -4.90 31.06 -14.01
C ARG A 27 -5.94 30.31 -14.82
N ARG A 28 -7.13 30.14 -14.24
CA ARG A 28 -8.35 29.95 -15.05
C ARG A 28 -8.72 31.32 -15.62
N GLY A 29 -9.33 31.33 -16.81
CA GLY A 29 -9.84 32.55 -17.43
C GLY A 29 -10.63 33.45 -16.47
N ASP A 30 -10.67 34.75 -16.80
CA ASP A 30 -11.08 35.86 -15.94
C ASP A 30 -12.26 35.55 -14.97
N PRO A 31 -12.12 35.77 -13.65
CA PRO A 31 -13.16 35.48 -12.66
C PRO A 31 -14.38 36.41 -12.73
N GLY A 32 -14.39 37.39 -13.64
CA GLY A 32 -15.48 38.36 -13.85
C GLY A 32 -16.50 37.96 -14.91
N LEU A 33 -16.25 36.91 -15.69
CA LEU A 33 -17.18 36.42 -16.70
C LEU A 33 -17.94 35.21 -16.14
N GLN A 34 -19.18 35.43 -15.69
CA GLN A 34 -20.12 34.34 -15.43
C GLN A 34 -20.57 33.75 -16.77
N ASP A 35 -19.68 33.03 -17.44
CA ASP A 35 -20.02 32.18 -18.57
C ASP A 35 -20.32 30.77 -18.03
N PRO A 36 -21.56 30.25 -18.16
CA PRO A 36 -21.89 28.88 -17.80
C PRO A 36 -21.14 27.82 -18.63
N HIS A 37 -20.31 28.23 -19.60
CA HIS A 37 -19.47 27.37 -20.45
C HIS A 37 -17.96 27.46 -20.20
N HIS A 38 -17.50 28.06 -19.08
CA HIS A 38 -16.07 28.00 -18.76
C HIS A 38 -15.67 26.56 -18.40
N ASP A 39 -15.08 25.86 -19.36
CA ASP A 39 -14.76 24.43 -19.37
C ASP A 39 -13.58 24.02 -18.47
N GLY A 40 -13.13 24.92 -17.58
CA GLY A 40 -12.11 24.65 -16.57
C GLY A 40 -10.72 24.33 -17.14
N LYS A 41 -10.48 24.65 -18.42
CA LYS A 41 -9.21 24.40 -19.11
C LYS A 41 -8.09 25.30 -18.60
N VAL A 42 -6.88 24.76 -18.70
CA VAL A 42 -5.66 25.53 -18.48
C VAL A 42 -5.33 26.23 -19.79
N GLU A 43 -5.01 27.51 -19.71
CA GLU A 43 -4.59 28.32 -20.87
C GLU A 43 -3.18 28.85 -20.70
N THR A 44 -2.78 29.14 -19.46
CA THR A 44 -1.47 29.71 -19.14
C THR A 44 -0.94 29.19 -17.81
N VAL A 45 0.39 29.15 -17.69
CA VAL A 45 1.09 28.95 -16.43
C VAL A 45 2.12 30.06 -16.22
N VAL A 46 2.14 30.60 -15.00
CA VAL A 46 3.14 31.57 -14.58
C VAL A 46 4.28 30.82 -13.89
N VAL A 47 5.48 30.90 -14.43
CA VAL A 47 6.68 30.26 -13.89
C VAL A 47 7.61 31.33 -13.32
N LYS A 48 8.02 31.15 -12.06
CA LYS A 48 9.05 31.99 -11.43
C LYS A 48 10.38 31.27 -11.33
N ASN A 49 11.45 31.88 -11.83
CA ASN A 49 12.81 31.41 -11.62
C ASN A 49 13.28 31.79 -10.21
N LYS A 50 13.63 30.80 -9.39
CA LYS A 50 14.09 31.02 -8.00
C LYS A 50 15.46 31.71 -7.87
N LYS A 51 16.25 31.78 -8.95
CA LYS A 51 17.59 32.38 -8.93
C LYS A 51 17.58 33.82 -9.43
N SER A 52 16.93 34.06 -10.59
CA SER A 52 16.84 35.41 -11.17
C SER A 52 15.63 36.19 -10.66
N GLU A 53 14.71 35.55 -9.93
CA GLU A 53 13.42 36.11 -9.49
C GLU A 53 12.48 36.52 -10.64
N GLU A 54 12.92 36.38 -11.89
CA GLU A 54 12.14 36.65 -13.08
C GLU A 54 10.96 35.69 -13.19
N THR A 55 9.88 36.24 -13.73
CA THR A 55 8.63 35.52 -13.95
C THR A 55 8.33 35.49 -15.44
N GLN A 56 7.95 34.33 -15.95
CA GLN A 56 7.57 34.10 -17.34
C GLN A 56 6.17 33.50 -17.39
N GLU A 57 5.34 34.00 -18.29
CA GLU A 57 4.01 33.48 -18.56
C GLU A 57 4.09 32.61 -19.83
N LEU A 58 3.60 31.37 -19.74
CA LEU A 58 3.68 30.38 -20.82
C LEU A 58 2.26 29.95 -21.21
N PRO A 59 1.83 30.14 -22.47
CA PRO A 59 0.57 29.61 -22.97
C PRO A 59 0.67 28.09 -23.12
N ILE A 60 -0.25 27.35 -22.49
CA ILE A 60 -0.27 25.88 -22.48
C ILE A 60 -1.69 25.35 -22.33
N ASP A 61 -1.97 24.18 -22.89
CA ASP A 61 -3.28 23.53 -22.80
C ASP A 61 -3.37 22.48 -21.66
N LEU A 62 -2.21 21.99 -21.18
CA LEU A 62 -2.14 20.90 -20.20
C LEU A 62 -0.93 21.06 -19.26
N VAL A 63 -1.13 20.75 -17.97
CA VAL A 63 -0.06 20.66 -16.97
C VAL A 63 0.01 19.25 -16.40
N SER A 64 1.20 18.63 -16.47
CA SER A 64 1.51 17.38 -15.78
C SER A 64 2.34 17.65 -14.53
N ILE A 65 1.79 17.37 -13.34
CA ILE A 65 2.48 17.57 -12.06
C ILE A 65 3.07 16.24 -11.58
N ASN A 66 4.37 16.07 -11.74
CA ASN A 66 5.11 14.85 -11.38
C ASN A 66 6.06 15.08 -10.20
N ILE A 67 5.53 15.54 -9.05
CA ILE A 67 6.32 15.88 -7.85
C ILE A 67 6.43 14.74 -6.83
N GLY A 68 5.88 13.57 -7.17
CA GLY A 68 5.81 12.41 -6.28
C GLY A 68 4.56 12.38 -5.40
N PHE A 69 4.59 11.53 -4.38
CA PHE A 69 3.45 11.24 -3.51
C PHE A 69 3.76 11.57 -2.05
N LEU A 70 2.73 12.01 -1.33
CA LEU A 70 2.76 12.13 0.12
C LEU A 70 2.00 10.93 0.72
N MET A 71 2.66 10.17 1.61
CA MET A 71 1.99 9.10 2.35
C MET A 71 1.35 9.66 3.61
N ASP A 72 0.05 9.41 3.82
CA ASP A 72 -0.70 9.89 4.98
C ASP A 72 -1.45 8.72 5.66
N THR A 73 -1.26 8.57 6.96
CA THR A 73 -1.89 7.53 7.79
C THR A 73 -3.06 8.04 8.62
N LYS A 74 -3.51 9.29 8.42
CA LYS A 74 -4.61 9.92 9.18
C LYS A 74 -5.87 9.06 9.26
N VAL A 75 -6.27 8.42 8.16
CA VAL A 75 -7.49 7.58 8.15
C VAL A 75 -7.36 6.39 9.10
N ILE A 76 -6.18 5.75 9.18
CA ILE A 76 -5.96 4.61 10.07
C ILE A 76 -6.10 5.03 11.54
N ARG A 77 -5.75 6.27 11.89
CA ARG A 77 -5.89 6.79 13.26
C ARG A 77 -7.34 6.88 13.73
N SER A 78 -8.31 7.02 12.83
CA SER A 78 -9.72 7.10 13.21
C SER A 78 -10.37 5.73 13.42
N TRP A 79 -9.64 4.63 13.18
CA TRP A 79 -10.20 3.27 13.24
C TRP A 79 -10.20 2.66 14.65
N GLY A 80 -9.71 3.38 15.66
CA GLY A 80 -9.63 2.87 17.04
C GLY A 80 -8.54 1.80 17.25
N LEU A 81 -7.60 1.71 16.32
CA LEU A 81 -6.44 0.82 16.43
C LEU A 81 -5.44 1.38 17.45
N GLU A 82 -4.83 0.50 18.24
CA GLU A 82 -3.71 0.87 19.08
C GLU A 82 -2.47 1.16 18.23
N LEU A 83 -1.95 2.38 18.36
CA LEU A 83 -0.80 2.83 17.59
C LEU A 83 0.40 3.13 18.48
N GLU A 84 1.59 2.87 17.94
CA GLU A 84 2.85 3.40 18.46
C GLU A 84 3.44 4.33 17.38
N GLY A 85 3.31 5.64 17.60
CA GLY A 85 3.59 6.66 16.60
C GLY A 85 2.59 6.60 15.43
N ASN A 86 3.04 6.14 14.27
CA ASN A 86 2.24 6.02 13.04
C ASN A 86 2.01 4.56 12.63
N GLN A 87 2.32 3.62 13.53
CA GLN A 87 2.32 2.18 13.24
C GLN A 87 1.33 1.47 14.16
N ILE A 88 0.72 0.41 13.65
CA ILE A 88 -0.27 -0.41 14.34
C ILE A 88 0.46 -1.42 15.21
N LYS A 89 0.18 -1.42 16.52
CA LYS A 89 0.74 -2.42 17.44
C LYS A 89 0.12 -3.77 17.15
N VAL A 90 0.96 -4.81 17.12
CA VAL A 90 0.51 -6.19 16.93
C VAL A 90 1.14 -7.15 17.94
N ASP A 91 0.48 -8.28 18.16
CA ASP A 91 1.03 -9.42 18.89
C ASP A 91 1.90 -10.33 18.00
N ASN A 92 2.40 -11.42 18.57
CA ASN A 92 3.30 -12.38 17.91
C ASN A 92 2.67 -13.12 16.72
N ILE A 93 1.34 -13.12 16.61
CA ILE A 93 0.57 -13.78 15.54
C ILE A 93 -0.17 -12.76 14.66
N MET A 94 0.26 -11.49 14.72
CA MET A 94 -0.19 -10.36 13.91
C MET A 94 -1.60 -9.83 14.21
N ASN A 95 -2.17 -10.14 15.40
CA ASN A 95 -3.42 -9.51 15.81
C ASN A 95 -3.19 -8.07 16.25
N THR A 96 -4.18 -7.22 15.95
CA THR A 96 -4.31 -5.89 16.54
C THR A 96 -5.14 -5.95 17.83
N ASN A 97 -5.42 -4.78 18.44
CA ASN A 97 -6.39 -4.67 19.54
C ASN A 97 -7.84 -4.97 19.12
N ILE A 98 -8.15 -4.92 17.81
CA ILE A 98 -9.49 -5.22 17.28
C ILE A 98 -9.52 -6.66 16.77
N LYS A 99 -10.41 -7.47 17.34
CA LYS A 99 -10.54 -8.89 16.98
C LYS A 99 -10.93 -9.05 15.50
N GLY A 100 -10.19 -9.91 14.79
CA GLY A 100 -10.39 -10.15 13.35
C GLY A 100 -9.72 -9.11 12.45
N VAL A 101 -9.08 -8.07 13.02
CA VAL A 101 -8.24 -7.13 12.29
C VAL A 101 -6.78 -7.44 12.58
N LEU A 102 -6.03 -7.67 11.51
CA LEU A 102 -4.61 -8.01 11.54
C LEU A 102 -3.80 -6.95 10.80
N SER A 103 -2.51 -6.87 11.12
CA SER A 103 -1.59 -5.94 10.47
C SER A 103 -0.22 -6.58 10.27
N CYS A 104 0.40 -6.32 9.12
CA CYS A 104 1.72 -6.84 8.75
C CYS A 104 2.45 -5.82 7.85
N GLY A 105 3.75 -6.02 7.66
CA GLY A 105 4.61 -5.13 6.88
C GLY A 105 4.96 -3.83 7.61
N ASP A 106 5.37 -2.81 6.86
CA ASP A 106 5.94 -1.56 7.40
C ASP A 106 5.02 -0.77 8.35
N ILE A 107 3.70 -1.04 8.28
CA ILE A 107 2.69 -0.40 9.12
C ILE A 107 2.54 -1.08 10.49
N ALA A 108 2.94 -2.34 10.65
CA ALA A 108 2.86 -3.04 11.93
C ALA A 108 4.11 -2.78 12.80
N THR A 109 3.97 -2.81 14.12
CA THR A 109 5.09 -2.63 15.07
C THR A 109 4.98 -3.56 16.28
N TYR A 110 6.14 -4.05 16.72
CA TYR A 110 6.35 -4.87 17.90
C TYR A 110 7.84 -4.81 18.30
N PRO A 111 8.21 -5.16 19.55
CA PRO A 111 9.59 -5.09 20.01
C PRO A 111 10.55 -5.90 19.12
N GLY A 112 11.63 -5.25 18.67
CA GLY A 112 12.65 -5.89 17.84
C GLY A 112 12.31 -6.03 16.34
N LYS A 113 11.24 -5.38 15.86
CA LYS A 113 10.88 -5.43 14.44
C LYS A 113 11.89 -4.72 13.54
N TYR A 114 12.38 -5.43 12.53
CA TYR A 114 13.12 -4.86 11.40
C TYR A 114 12.21 -4.62 10.20
N LYS A 115 12.28 -3.42 9.61
CA LYS A 115 11.50 -3.04 8.42
C LYS A 115 12.17 -3.52 7.14
N LEU A 116 12.00 -4.80 6.86
CA LEU A 116 12.54 -5.46 5.67
C LEU A 116 11.41 -6.15 4.91
N LEU A 117 11.54 -6.24 3.59
CA LEU A 117 10.60 -6.97 2.75
C LEU A 117 10.45 -8.43 3.18
N ILE A 118 11.55 -9.09 3.57
CA ILE A 118 11.50 -10.48 4.03
C ILE A 118 10.72 -10.64 5.34
N THR A 119 10.84 -9.66 6.25
CA THR A 119 10.05 -9.61 7.47
C THR A 119 8.57 -9.44 7.13
N ALA A 120 8.23 -8.50 6.24
CA ALA A 120 6.86 -8.26 5.80
C ALA A 120 6.22 -9.51 5.16
N CYS A 121 6.96 -10.25 4.32
CA CYS A 121 6.48 -11.51 3.74
C CYS A 121 6.17 -12.56 4.82
N SER A 122 7.05 -12.67 5.83
CA SER A 122 6.89 -13.64 6.92
C SER A 122 5.70 -13.29 7.81
N GLU A 123 5.55 -12.01 8.14
CA GLU A 123 4.39 -11.49 8.88
C GLU A 123 3.08 -11.66 8.08
N GLY A 124 3.11 -11.45 6.76
CA GLY A 124 1.95 -11.67 5.90
C GLY A 124 1.47 -13.13 5.91
N ALA A 125 2.40 -14.09 5.87
CA ALA A 125 2.07 -15.50 6.00
C ALA A 125 1.47 -15.83 7.38
N ALA A 126 2.05 -15.28 8.46
CA ALA A 126 1.52 -15.45 9.82
C ALA A 126 0.11 -14.87 9.94
N ALA A 127 -0.10 -13.62 9.49
CA ALA A 127 -1.40 -12.95 9.52
C ALA A 127 -2.45 -13.71 8.69
N ALA A 128 -2.10 -14.22 7.51
CA ALA A 128 -3.00 -15.02 6.68
C ALA A 128 -3.42 -16.32 7.38
N ASN A 129 -2.50 -17.01 8.05
CA ASN A 129 -2.82 -18.21 8.82
C ASN A 129 -3.70 -17.89 10.03
N THR A 130 -3.41 -16.81 10.76
CA THR A 130 -4.25 -16.36 11.88
C THR A 130 -5.66 -15.99 11.40
N ALA A 131 -5.79 -15.31 10.25
CA ALA A 131 -7.07 -14.99 9.63
C ALA A 131 -7.83 -16.26 9.22
N TYR A 132 -7.15 -17.25 8.63
CA TYR A 132 -7.76 -18.53 8.29
C TYR A 132 -8.31 -19.24 9.53
N ILE A 133 -7.54 -19.30 10.61
CA ILE A 133 -7.99 -19.89 11.89
C ILE A 133 -9.20 -19.13 12.44
N TYR A 134 -9.18 -17.80 12.39
CA TYR A 134 -10.27 -16.96 12.85
C TYR A 134 -11.57 -17.19 12.07
N VAL A 135 -11.49 -17.27 10.74
CA VAL A 135 -12.66 -17.41 9.85
C VAL A 135 -13.19 -18.85 9.79
N LYS A 136 -12.29 -19.83 9.61
CA LYS A 136 -12.67 -21.22 9.34
C LYS A 136 -12.74 -22.10 10.57
N GLN A 137 -12.13 -21.68 11.68
CA GLN A 137 -12.05 -22.45 12.93
C GLN A 137 -11.74 -23.94 12.67
N PRO A 138 -10.68 -24.25 11.90
CA PRO A 138 -10.37 -25.60 11.48
C PRO A 138 -10.14 -26.49 12.70
N LYS A 139 -10.42 -27.79 12.55
CA LYS A 139 -10.02 -28.77 13.57
C LYS A 139 -8.51 -28.68 13.79
N LYS A 140 -8.10 -28.64 15.05
CA LYS A 140 -6.69 -28.68 15.41
C LYS A 140 -6.19 -30.09 15.14
N PHE A 141 -5.27 -30.22 14.20
CA PHE A 141 -4.57 -31.47 13.98
C PHE A 141 -3.42 -31.57 14.97
N THR A 142 -3.31 -32.72 15.64
CA THR A 142 -2.13 -33.07 16.40
C THR A 142 -1.03 -33.52 15.45
N VAL A 143 0.24 -33.41 15.88
CA VAL A 143 1.39 -33.89 15.10
C VAL A 143 1.23 -35.37 14.75
N GLY A 144 0.68 -36.18 15.67
CA GLY A 144 0.39 -37.60 15.42
C GLY A 144 -0.63 -37.84 14.31
N GLU A 145 -1.60 -36.96 14.12
CA GLU A 145 -2.61 -37.09 13.06
C GLU A 145 -2.09 -36.61 11.70
N LEU A 146 -1.15 -35.65 11.67
CA LEU A 146 -0.53 -35.16 10.43
C LEU A 146 0.46 -36.17 9.82
N TYR A 147 1.11 -36.96 10.67
CA TYR A 147 2.07 -37.99 10.27
C TYR A 147 1.52 -39.42 10.37
N ALA A 148 0.25 -39.58 10.74
CA ALA A 148 -0.40 -40.88 10.67
C ALA A 148 -0.41 -41.33 9.20
N ALA A 149 0.13 -42.52 8.94
CA ALA A 149 0.02 -43.14 7.61
C ALA A 149 -1.45 -43.17 7.19
N PRO A 150 -1.77 -42.92 5.90
CA PRO A 150 -3.13 -43.10 5.40
C PRO A 150 -3.60 -44.49 5.81
N LYS A 151 -4.71 -44.58 6.55
CA LYS A 151 -5.30 -45.89 6.82
C LYS A 151 -5.71 -46.46 5.46
N GLU A 152 -5.06 -47.52 5.02
CA GLU A 152 -5.48 -48.25 3.82
C GLU A 152 -6.94 -48.69 4.02
N GLU A 153 -7.82 -48.11 3.21
CA GLU A 153 -9.22 -48.47 3.15
C GLU A 153 -9.31 -49.75 2.29
N GLY A 154 -9.01 -50.90 2.90
CA GLY A 154 -9.10 -52.17 2.18
C GLY A 154 -8.26 -53.31 2.75
N ASP A 155 -8.58 -53.78 3.95
CA ASP A 155 -8.33 -55.20 4.26
C ASP A 155 -9.34 -55.68 5.31
N THR A 156 -10.59 -55.88 4.87
CA THR A 156 -11.51 -56.74 5.62
C THR A 156 -11.09 -58.16 5.36
N GLN A 157 -10.25 -58.71 6.24
CA GLN A 157 -10.05 -60.16 6.27
C GLN A 157 -11.41 -60.84 6.48
N PRO A 158 -11.78 -61.87 5.69
CA PRO A 158 -12.99 -62.61 5.93
C PRO A 158 -12.87 -63.33 7.28
N LYS A 159 -13.86 -63.13 8.16
CA LYS A 159 -13.95 -63.87 9.43
C LYS A 159 -13.93 -65.38 9.14
N PRO A 160 -13.20 -66.20 9.93
CA PRO A 160 -13.27 -67.65 9.79
C PRO A 160 -14.71 -68.12 10.02
N SER A 161 -15.24 -68.90 9.08
CA SER A 161 -16.53 -69.57 9.21
C SER A 161 -16.51 -70.50 10.41
N GLU A 162 -17.36 -70.25 11.41
CA GLU A 162 -17.76 -71.29 12.36
C GLU A 162 -18.53 -72.37 11.58
N SER A 163 -17.99 -73.58 11.52
CA SER A 163 -18.75 -74.76 11.10
C SER A 163 -19.40 -75.38 12.34
N PRO A 164 -20.71 -75.70 12.31
CA PRO A 164 -21.41 -76.16 13.50
C PRO A 164 -21.17 -77.64 13.78
N ALA A 165 -21.10 -77.94 15.08
CA ALA A 165 -21.32 -79.21 15.81
C ALA A 165 -20.70 -80.51 15.26
#